data_AF-A0A917FKG4-F1
#
_entry.id   AF-A0A917FKG4-F1
#
_cell.length_a   1.000
_cell.length_b   1.000
_cell.length_c   1.000
_cell.angle_alpha   90.00
_cell.angle_beta   90.00
_cell.angle_gamma   90.00
#
_symmetry.space_group_name_H-M   'P 1'
#
loop_
_entity.id
_entity.type
_entity.pdbx_description
1 polymer ?
#
loop_
_entity_poly.entity_id
_entity_poly.type
_entity_poly.pdbx_seq_one_letter_code
_entity_poly.pdbx_strand_id
1 'polypeptide(L)' 'MNLTQAIHDAARGQIIVSNVGRTYSAADLAPITLLGPWAVAFRTGEMTEVERKGTWSVMY' A
#
# COMPACT_ATOMS: atom_id res chain seq x y z
N MET A 1 4.50 5.86 -8.48
CA MET A 1 4.81 4.42 -8.53
C MET A 1 3.53 3.60 -8.48
N ASN A 2 3.58 2.29 -8.76
CA ASN A 2 2.42 1.40 -8.64
C ASN A 2 2.24 0.93 -7.18
N LEU A 3 1.08 0.32 -6.88
CA LEU A 3 0.74 -0.17 -5.54
C LEU A 3 1.78 -1.14 -4.98
N THR A 4 2.28 -2.08 -5.78
CA THR A 4 3.28 -3.07 -5.34
C THR A 4 4.57 -2.41 -4.87
N GLN A 5 5.08 -1.44 -5.64
CA GLN A 5 6.27 -0.66 -5.27
C GLN A 5 6.02 0.13 -3.98
N ALA A 6 4.84 0.76 -3.86
CA ALA A 6 4.47 1.50 -2.67
C ALA A 6 4.46 0.60 -1.42
N ILE A 7 3.89 -0.61 -1.52
CA ILE A 7 3.88 -1.57 -0.42
C ILE A 7 5.31 -1.98 -0.03
N HIS A 8 6.21 -2.18 -1.00
CA HIS A 8 7.61 -2.46 -0.69
C HIS A 8 8.30 -1.29 0.01
N ASP A 9 8.04 -0.05 -0.40
CA ASP A 9 8.63 1.12 0.25
C ASP A 9 8.06 1.32 1.66
N ALA A 10 6.76 1.13 1.84
CA ALA A 10 6.14 1.11 3.16
C ALA A 10 6.71 0.01 4.06
N ALA A 11 6.94 -1.20 3.53
CA ALA A 11 7.60 -2.29 4.26
C ALA A 11 9.07 -1.98 4.64
N ARG A 12 9.74 -1.08 3.90
CA ARG A 12 11.07 -0.54 4.24
C ARG A 12 11.02 0.60 5.26
N GLY A 13 9.83 0.94 5.76
CA GLY A 13 9.62 2.00 6.76
C GLY A 13 9.32 3.38 6.17
N GLN A 14 9.06 3.47 4.86
CA GLN A 14 8.59 4.73 4.27
C GLN A 14 7.11 4.97 4.54
N ILE A 15 6.69 6.22 4.44
CA ILE A 15 5.27 6.59 4.41
C ILE A 15 4.86 6.73 2.95
N ILE A 16 3.76 6.08 2.55
CA ILE A 16 3.23 6.15 1.19
C ILE A 16 1.89 6.86 1.15
N VAL A 17 1.61 7.52 0.03
CA VAL A 17 0.37 8.26 -0.22
C VAL A 17 -0.27 7.73 -1.49
N SER A 18 -1.57 7.44 -1.44
CA SER A 18 -2.36 7.03 -2.60
C SER A 18 -2.82 8.23 -3.45
N ASN A 19 -3.26 7.97 -4.67
CA ASN A 19 -3.84 8.98 -5.56
C ASN A 19 -5.09 9.67 -4.99
N VAL A 20 -5.74 9.09 -3.98
CA VAL A 20 -6.88 9.69 -3.28
C VAL A 20 -6.46 10.47 -2.02
N GLY A 21 -5.15 10.63 -1.79
CA GLY A 21 -4.58 11.43 -0.70
C GLY A 21 -4.53 10.72 0.65
N ARG A 22 -4.82 9.41 0.71
CA ARG A 22 -4.68 8.62 1.95
C ARG A 22 -3.24 8.22 2.18
N THR A 23 -2.84 8.24 3.43
CA THR A 23 -1.47 7.96 3.86
C THR A 23 -1.42 6.62 4.57
N TYR A 24 -0.39 5.83 4.27
CA TYR A 24 -0.18 4.50 4.83
C TYR A 24 1.27 4.32 5.28
N SER A 25 1.45 3.56 6.35
CA SER A 25 2.74 3.18 6.92
C SER A 25 2.88 1.66 7.00
N ALA A 26 4.06 1.17 7.40
CA ALA A 26 4.30 -0.25 7.66
C ALA A 26 3.29 -0.88 8.65
N ALA A 27 2.77 -0.10 9.60
CA ALA A 27 1.83 -0.58 10.62
C ALA A 27 0.41 -0.80 10.05
N ASP A 28 0.05 -0.08 9.00
CA ASP A 28 -1.25 -0.17 8.32
C ASP A 28 -1.31 -1.36 7.35
N LEU A 29 -0.13 -1.85 6.95
CA LEU A 29 0.00 -3.08 6.20
C LEU A 29 -0.18 -4.28 7.15
N ALA A 30 -1.07 -5.21 6.78
CA ALA A 30 -1.16 -6.46 7.53
C ALA A 30 0.17 -7.24 7.37
N PRO A 31 0.61 -7.99 8.39
CA PRO A 31 1.67 -8.97 8.22
C PRO A 31 1.35 -9.81 6.99
N ILE A 32 2.30 -9.84 6.08
CA ILE A 32 2.29 -10.56 4.81
C ILE A 32 1.86 -12.03 5.04
N THR A 33 0.57 -12.31 4.96
CA THR A 33 0.11 -13.59 4.43
C THR A 33 0.14 -13.39 2.92
N LEU A 34 1.33 -13.54 2.33
CA LEU A 34 1.52 -13.57 0.88
C LEU A 34 0.75 -14.78 0.35
N LEU A 35 -0.53 -14.59 0.06
CA LEU A 35 -1.35 -15.57 -0.67
C LEU A 35 -0.91 -15.52 -2.14
N GLY A 36 0.31 -15.99 -2.40
CA GLY A 36 0.96 -15.95 -3.70
C GLY A 36 1.73 -14.67 -4.01
N PRO A 37 2.53 -14.67 -5.10
CA PRO A 37 3.52 -13.63 -5.44
C PRO A 37 2.94 -12.23 -5.75
N TRP A 38 1.62 -12.06 -5.67
CA TRP A 38 0.92 -10.82 -6.05
C TRP A 38 -0.12 -10.35 -5.04
N ALA A 39 -0.30 -11.03 -3.90
CA ALA A 39 -1.38 -10.72 -2.96
C ALA A 39 -0.85 -10.07 -1.67
N VAL A 40 -1.17 -8.78 -1.51
CA VAL A 40 -1.05 -8.07 -0.23
C VAL A 40 -2.45 -7.92 0.33
N ALA A 41 -2.70 -8.52 1.48
CA ALA A 41 -3.95 -8.35 2.20
C ALA A 41 -3.86 -7.06 3.03
N PHE A 42 -4.67 -6.06 2.71
CA PHE A 42 -4.86 -4.90 3.59
C PHE A 42 -5.77 -5.30 4.75
N ARG A 43 -5.42 -4.86 5.97
CA ARG A 43 -6.16 -5.20 7.20
C ARG A 43 -7.50 -4.47 7.33
N THR A 44 -7.80 -3.54 6.42
CA THR A 44 -9.00 -2.70 6.46
C THR A 44 -9.73 -2.78 5.12
N GLY A 45 -11.01 -3.13 5.16
CA GLY A 45 -11.89 -3.32 4.00
C GLY A 45 -12.28 -2.02 3.27
N GLU A 46 -11.40 -1.02 3.21
CA GLU A 46 -11.72 0.32 2.73
C GLU A 46 -10.84 0.81 1.57
N MET A 47 -10.03 -0.05 0.96
CA MET A 47 -9.28 0.33 -0.25
C MET A 47 -10.20 0.29 -1.47
N THR A 48 -10.45 1.45 -2.06
CA THR A 48 -11.32 1.58 -3.26
C THR A 48 -10.61 1.07 -4.52
N GLU A 49 -11.37 0.74 -5.57
CA GLU A 49 -10.78 0.33 -6.86
C GLU A 49 -9.94 1.44 -7.51
N VAL A 50 -10.36 2.70 -7.34
CA VAL A 50 -9.64 3.90 -7.80
C VAL A 50 -8.30 4.04 -7.11
N GLU A 51 -8.26 3.75 -5.80
CA GLU A 51 -7.05 3.75 -4.99
C GLU A 51 -6.09 2.61 -5.39
N ARG A 52 -6.63 1.39 -5.55
CA ARG A 52 -5.86 0.21 -5.94
C ARG A 52 -5.21 0.35 -7.31
N LYS A 53 -5.92 0.90 -8.29
CA LYS A 53 -5.42 1.11 -9.67
C LYS A 53 -4.70 2.45 -9.84
N GLY A 54 -4.66 3.25 -8.78
CA GLY A 54 -4.09 4.59 -8.76
C GLY A 54 -2.57 4.63 -8.78
N THR A 55 -2.06 5.85 -8.89
CA THR A 55 -0.65 6.15 -8.65
C THR A 55 -0.38 6.35 -7.15
N TRP A 56 0.81 5.97 -6.73
CA TRP A 56 1.27 6.09 -5.34
C TRP A 56 2.55 6.91 -5.29
N SER A 57 2.80 7.59 -4.16
CA SER A 57 4.02 8.36 -3.93
C SER A 57 4.58 8.11 -2.53
N VAL A 58 5.88 8.31 -2.36
CA VAL A 58 6.54 8.32 -1.04
C VAL A 58 6.47 9.73 -0.47
N MET A 59 6.20 9.85 0.83
CA MET A 59 6.33 11.09 1.58
C MET A 59 7.72 11.14 2.22
N TYR A 60 8.50 12.17 1.90
CA TYR A 60 9.83 12.43 2.47
C TYR A 60 9.75 13.15 3.82
#